data_AF-A0A1N7FQ56-F1
#
_entry.id   AF-A0A1N7FQ56-F1
#
_cell.length_a   1.000
_cell.length_b   1.000
_cell.length_c   1.000
_cell.angle_alpha   90.00
_cell.angle_beta   90.00
_cell.angle_gamma   90.00
#
_symmetry.space_group_name_H-M   'P 1'
#
loop_
_entity.id
_entity.type
_entity.pdbx_description
1 polymer ?
#
loop_
_entity_poly.entity_id
_entity_poly.type
_entity_poly.pdbx_seq_one_letter_code
_entity_poly.pdbx_strand_id
1 'polypeptide(L)'
;MSDILLAAIVVIPLAWHLALTAFVYYDAGKVGLEPPKKWAAITFCIPIFGFFIYIFERSELDYKPEEDPYKGQNYNIHPSRADDAPLRSRGDDRPDPGDAEWDGADADAWAETEDGSDRGESDEWGEHRGEWGNQDDDAGDQGSR
;
A
#
# COMPACT_ATOMS: atom_id res chain seq x y z
N MET A 1 -11.62 7.01 -30.77
CA MET A 1 -10.14 7.07 -30.78
C MET A 1 -9.66 6.32 -32.01
N SER A 2 -8.64 6.78 -32.73
CA SER A 2 -8.12 6.00 -33.88
C SER A 2 -7.31 4.81 -33.38
N ASP A 3 -7.37 3.68 -34.08
CA ASP A 3 -6.65 2.44 -33.70
C ASP A 3 -5.13 2.67 -33.59
N ILE A 4 -4.59 3.53 -34.46
CA ILE A 4 -3.17 3.92 -34.44
C ILE A 4 -2.83 4.67 -33.15
N LEU A 5 -3.70 5.58 -32.70
CA LEU A 5 -3.49 6.33 -31.48
C LEU A 5 -3.60 5.44 -30.24
N LEU A 6 -4.58 4.52 -30.23
CA LEU A 6 -4.69 3.50 -29.18
C LEU A 6 -3.43 2.64 -29.11
N ALA A 7 -2.96 2.15 -30.27
CA ALA A 7 -1.74 1.36 -30.36
C ALA A 7 -0.53 2.15 -29.84
N ALA A 8 -0.40 3.43 -30.18
CA ALA A 8 0.68 4.27 -29.67
C ALA A 8 0.63 4.41 -28.14
N ILE A 9 -0.55 4.68 -27.58
CA ILE A 9 -0.74 4.86 -26.13
C ILE A 9 -0.47 3.58 -25.33
N VAL A 10 -0.75 2.41 -25.91
CA VAL A 10 -0.55 1.14 -25.20
C VAL A 10 0.84 0.56 -25.46
N VAL A 11 1.26 0.48 -26.72
CA VAL A 11 2.47 -0.25 -27.12
C VAL A 11 3.74 0.52 -26.77
N ILE A 12 3.77 1.84 -26.95
CA ILE A 12 4.99 2.62 -26.67
C ILE A 12 5.37 2.54 -25.18
N PRO A 13 4.45 2.79 -24.23
CA PRO A 13 4.78 2.64 -22.81
C PRO A 13 5.14 1.20 -22.42
N LEU A 14 4.45 0.20 -22.98
CA LEU A 14 4.79 -1.20 -22.73
C LEU A 14 6.20 -1.55 -23.22
N ALA A 15 6.57 -1.13 -24.43
CA ALA A 15 7.91 -1.35 -24.97
C ALA A 15 8.97 -0.65 -24.12
N TRP A 16 8.71 0.58 -23.69
CA TRP A 16 9.62 1.32 -22.82
C TRP A 16 9.79 0.65 -21.45
N HIS A 17 8.68 0.19 -20.86
CA HIS A 17 8.69 -0.54 -19.59
C HIS A 17 9.51 -1.82 -19.67
N LEU A 18 9.35 -2.60 -20.74
CA LEU A 18 10.15 -3.81 -20.97
C LEU A 18 11.63 -3.49 -21.17
N ALA A 19 11.95 -2.41 -21.90
CA ALA A 19 13.32 -1.95 -22.10
C ALA A 19 13.98 -1.55 -20.78
N LEU A 20 13.28 -0.79 -19.93
CA LEU A 20 13.76 -0.41 -18.60
C LEU A 20 13.92 -1.63 -17.67
N THR A 21 12.98 -2.58 -17.73
CA THR A 21 13.08 -3.83 -16.95
C THR A 21 14.32 -4.64 -17.35
N ALA A 22 14.59 -4.75 -18.65
CA ALA A 22 15.79 -5.40 -19.17
C ALA A 22 17.07 -4.64 -18.79
N PHE A 23 17.03 -3.31 -18.82
CA PHE A 23 18.12 -2.46 -18.35
C PHE A 23 18.42 -2.71 -16.87
N VAL A 24 17.41 -2.71 -15.99
CA VAL A 24 17.57 -3.01 -14.56
C VAL A 24 18.16 -4.40 -14.35
N TYR A 25 17.71 -5.41 -15.09
CA TYR A 25 18.29 -6.75 -14.99
C TYR A 25 19.79 -6.77 -15.30
N TYR A 26 20.21 -6.03 -16.32
CA TYR A 26 21.62 -5.94 -16.72
C TYR A 26 22.45 -5.09 -15.76
N ASP A 27 21.89 -3.97 -15.29
CA ASP A 27 22.58 -3.02 -14.42
C ASP A 27 22.71 -3.52 -12.99
N ALA A 28 21.68 -4.20 -12.46
CA ALA A 28 21.66 -4.72 -11.10
C ALA A 28 22.87 -5.63 -10.78
N GLY A 29 23.32 -6.42 -11.76
CA GLY A 29 24.52 -7.25 -11.61
C GLY A 29 25.83 -6.46 -11.55
N LYS A 30 25.87 -5.25 -12.10
CA LYS A 30 27.05 -4.36 -12.07
C LYS A 30 27.14 -3.53 -10.80
N VAL A 31 25.98 -3.11 -10.28
CA VAL A 31 25.89 -2.23 -9.10
C VAL A 31 25.76 -3.00 -7.78
N GLY A 32 25.91 -4.33 -7.79
CA GLY A 32 25.86 -5.16 -6.57
C GLY A 32 24.45 -5.44 -6.03
N LEU A 33 23.41 -5.22 -6.85
CA LEU A 33 22.02 -5.50 -6.50
C LEU A 33 21.69 -6.97 -6.80
N GLU A 34 22.16 -7.86 -5.93
CA GLU A 34 21.91 -9.30 -6.08
C GLU A 34 20.64 -9.78 -5.34
N PRO A 35 19.91 -10.76 -5.90
CA PRO A 35 20.03 -11.27 -7.26
C PRO A 35 19.35 -10.33 -8.29
N PRO A 36 19.92 -10.12 -9.50
CA PRO A 36 19.36 -9.23 -10.52
C PRO A 36 17.92 -9.54 -10.92
N LYS A 37 17.54 -10.83 -10.85
CA LYS A 37 16.17 -11.31 -11.12
C LYS A 37 15.14 -10.70 -10.16
N LYS A 38 15.51 -10.50 -8.88
CA LYS A 38 14.61 -9.90 -7.88
C LYS A 38 14.26 -8.47 -8.28
N TRP A 39 15.27 -7.68 -8.62
CA TRP A 39 15.10 -6.29 -8.99
C TRP A 39 14.34 -6.12 -10.30
N ALA A 40 14.67 -6.93 -11.31
CA ALA A 40 13.90 -6.97 -12.54
C ALA A 40 12.42 -7.33 -12.30
N ALA A 41 12.14 -8.30 -11.43
CA ALA A 41 10.76 -8.68 -11.08
C ALA A 41 10.02 -7.54 -10.35
N ILE A 42 10.68 -6.86 -9.41
CA ILE A 42 10.11 -5.70 -8.73
C ILE A 42 9.77 -4.61 -9.75
N THR A 43 10.72 -4.19 -10.57
CA THR A 43 10.51 -3.17 -11.60
C THR A 43 9.38 -3.54 -12.56
N PHE A 44 9.33 -4.81 -12.99
CA PHE A 44 8.29 -5.29 -13.89
C PHE A 44 6.89 -5.22 -13.27
N CYS A 45 6.75 -5.59 -11.99
CA CYS A 45 5.45 -5.75 -11.32
C CYS A 45 4.86 -4.46 -10.74
N ILE A 46 5.65 -3.40 -10.49
CA ILE A 46 5.16 -2.12 -9.96
C ILE A 46 3.91 -1.58 -10.70
N PRO A 47 3.91 -1.43 -12.05
CA PRO A 47 2.73 -0.90 -12.73
C PRO A 47 1.50 -1.82 -12.65
N ILE A 48 1.72 -3.13 -12.46
CA ILE A 48 0.62 -4.10 -12.29
C ILE A 48 -0.07 -3.85 -10.94
N PHE A 49 0.68 -3.59 -9.87
CA PHE A 49 0.09 -3.22 -8.58
C PHE A 49 -0.66 -1.89 -8.67
N GLY A 50 -0.12 -0.88 -9.35
CA GLY A 50 -0.82 0.37 -9.61
C GLY A 50 -2.15 0.16 -10.35
N PHE A 51 -2.16 -0.74 -11.34
CA PHE A 51 -3.38 -1.11 -12.06
C PHE A 51 -4.40 -1.81 -11.17
N PHE A 52 -3.98 -2.73 -10.29
CA PHE A 52 -4.90 -3.37 -9.34
C PHE A 52 -5.46 -2.38 -8.34
N ILE A 53 -4.64 -1.45 -7.81
CA ILE A 53 -5.12 -0.38 -6.92
C ILE A 53 -6.24 0.41 -7.60
N TYR A 54 -6.05 0.80 -8.86
CA TYR A 54 -7.11 1.48 -9.63
C TYR A 54 -8.38 0.64 -9.77
N ILE A 55 -8.27 -0.66 -10.06
CA ILE A 55 -9.45 -1.54 -10.15
C ILE A 55 -10.18 -1.62 -8.80
N PHE A 56 -9.45 -1.80 -7.69
CA PHE A 56 -10.04 -1.87 -6.36
C PHE A 56 -10.71 -0.56 -5.97
N GLU A 57 -10.04 0.57 -6.14
CA GLU A 57 -10.60 1.89 -5.87
C GLU A 57 -11.84 2.15 -6.72
N ARG A 58 -11.80 1.81 -8.02
CA ARG A 58 -12.97 1.90 -8.90
C ARG A 58 -14.12 1.02 -8.43
N SER A 59 -13.85 -0.16 -7.87
CA SER A 59 -14.90 -1.07 -7.38
C SER A 59 -15.59 -0.55 -6.11
N GLU A 60 -14.92 0.29 -5.32
CA GLU A 60 -15.52 0.93 -4.14
C GLU A 60 -16.54 2.02 -4.53
N LEU A 61 -16.45 2.57 -5.74
CA LEU A 61 -17.36 3.61 -6.23
C LEU A 61 -18.75 3.07 -6.62
N ASP A 62 -18.89 1.78 -6.90
CA ASP A 62 -20.18 1.14 -7.23
C ASP A 62 -20.94 0.66 -5.98
N TYR A 63 -20.66 1.28 -4.83
CA TYR A 63 -21.41 1.04 -3.61
C TYR A 63 -22.84 1.53 -3.79
N LYS A 64 -23.79 0.58 -3.74
CA LYS A 64 -25.22 0.87 -3.73
C LYS A 64 -25.71 0.95 -2.29
N PRO A 65 -25.85 2.16 -1.74
CA PRO A 65 -26.23 2.30 -0.35
C PRO A 65 -27.64 1.75 -0.11
N GLU A 66 -28.51 1.66 -1.11
CA GLU A 66 -29.86 1.08 -0.95
C GLU A 66 -29.86 -0.44 -0.75
N GLU A 67 -28.82 -1.14 -1.21
CA GLU A 67 -28.71 -2.60 -1.16
C GLU A 67 -27.84 -3.07 0.01
N ASP A 68 -27.20 -2.15 0.74
CA ASP A 68 -26.34 -2.47 1.90
C ASP A 68 -27.17 -2.77 3.17
N PRO A 69 -27.11 -4.02 3.71
CA PRO A 69 -27.80 -4.41 4.95
C PRO A 69 -27.41 -3.59 6.19
N TYR A 70 -26.26 -2.91 6.14
CA TYR A 70 -25.71 -2.12 7.23
C TYR A 70 -25.89 -0.61 7.02
N LYS A 71 -26.55 -0.17 5.94
CA LYS A 71 -26.82 1.24 5.66
C LYS A 71 -27.67 1.86 6.78
N GLY A 72 -27.11 2.82 7.51
CA GLY A 72 -27.80 3.54 8.58
C GLY A 72 -28.02 2.74 9.87
N GLN A 73 -27.38 1.57 10.02
CA GLN A 73 -27.41 0.81 11.27
C GLN A 73 -26.32 1.33 12.22
N ASN A 74 -26.71 1.66 13.45
CA ASN A 74 -25.76 1.85 14.53
C ASN A 74 -25.18 0.48 14.86
N TYR A 75 -23.88 0.30 14.63
CA TYR A 75 -23.18 -0.94 14.96
C TYR A 75 -23.36 -1.24 16.46
N ASN A 76 -23.53 -2.51 16.80
CA ASN A 76 -23.65 -2.94 18.19
C ASN A 76 -22.29 -2.75 18.88
N ILE A 77 -22.08 -1.57 19.47
CA ILE A 77 -20.89 -1.32 20.28
C ILE A 77 -21.06 -2.10 21.58
N HIS A 78 -20.04 -2.89 21.92
CA HIS A 78 -20.01 -3.57 23.20
C HIS A 78 -20.12 -2.51 24.33
N PRO A 79 -20.90 -2.73 25.40
CA PRO A 79 -21.14 -1.71 26.43
C PRO A 79 -19.87 -1.10 27.03
N SER A 80 -18.79 -1.89 27.11
CA SER A 80 -17.49 -1.44 27.61
C SER A 80 -16.72 -0.50 26.68
N ARG A 81 -17.18 -0.31 25.44
CA ARG A 81 -16.56 0.55 24.41
C ARG A 81 -17.55 1.55 23.81
N ALA A 82 -18.77 1.64 24.37
CA ALA A 82 -19.80 2.57 23.88
C ALA A 82 -19.33 4.03 23.90
N ASP A 83 -18.42 4.37 24.82
CA ASP A 83 -17.83 5.70 24.94
C ASP A 83 -16.65 5.95 23.96
N ASP A 84 -16.11 4.91 23.30
CA ASP A 84 -14.95 5.02 22.39
C ASP A 84 -15.32 5.34 20.92
N ALA A 85 -16.62 5.42 20.61
CA ALA A 85 -17.10 5.62 19.24
C ALA A 85 -17.78 6.98 19.04
N PRO A 86 -17.02 8.07 18.79
CA PRO A 86 -17.60 9.33 18.35
C PRO A 86 -17.78 9.30 16.83
N LEU A 87 -18.43 8.28 16.25
CA LEU A 87 -18.73 8.32 14.82
C LEU A 87 -20.11 8.93 14.63
N ARG A 88 -20.12 10.23 14.31
CA ARG A 88 -21.26 10.86 13.63
C ARG A 88 -21.60 10.02 12.40
N SER A 89 -22.89 9.73 12.20
CA SER A 89 -23.36 9.07 10.98
C SER A 89 -22.82 9.82 9.77
N ARG A 90 -22.17 9.10 8.85
CA ARG A 90 -21.63 9.61 7.59
C ARG A 90 -22.80 10.06 6.70
N GLY A 91 -23.35 11.25 6.95
CA GLY A 91 -24.54 11.73 6.26
C GLY A 91 -24.98 13.19 6.50
N ASP A 92 -24.27 14.00 7.29
CA ASP A 92 -24.63 15.41 7.49
C ASP A 92 -23.33 16.18 7.83
N ASP A 93 -22.93 17.19 7.04
CA ASP A 93 -21.70 18.00 7.15
C ASP A 93 -20.52 17.68 6.18
N ARG A 94 -20.78 17.38 4.90
CA ARG A 94 -19.76 17.68 3.87
C ARG A 94 -19.90 19.16 3.50
N PRO A 95 -18.85 20.01 3.65
CA PRO A 95 -18.89 21.37 3.13
C PRO A 95 -19.06 21.35 1.60
N ASP A 96 -19.78 22.35 1.07
CA ASP A 96 -20.03 22.54 -0.35
C ASP A 96 -18.66 22.69 -1.06
N PRO A 97 -18.38 21.99 -2.17
CA PRO A 97 -17.15 22.19 -2.95
C PRO A 97 -16.91 23.64 -3.42
N GLY A 98 -17.85 24.58 -3.21
CA GLY A 98 -17.66 26.01 -3.39
C GLY A 98 -16.84 26.74 -2.32
N ASP A 99 -16.53 26.10 -1.18
CA ASP A 99 -15.92 26.77 -0.03
C ASP A 99 -14.43 26.42 0.17
N ALA A 100 -13.87 25.56 -0.71
CA ALA A 100 -12.46 25.21 -0.70
C ALA A 100 -11.65 26.28 -1.47
N GLU A 101 -11.31 27.37 -0.79
CA GLU A 101 -10.27 28.29 -1.25
C GLU A 101 -8.93 27.54 -1.21
N TRP A 102 -8.56 26.94 -2.34
CA TRP A 102 -7.28 26.26 -2.56
C TRP A 102 -6.23 27.33 -2.84
N ASP A 103 -5.57 27.83 -1.78
CA ASP A 103 -4.46 28.76 -1.92
C ASP A 103 -3.21 27.99 -2.40
N GLY A 104 -3.09 27.87 -3.72
CA GLY A 104 -1.98 27.23 -4.41
C GLY A 104 -0.75 28.13 -4.45
N ALA A 105 0.02 28.15 -3.37
CA ALA A 105 1.41 28.55 -3.28
C ALA A 105 1.97 27.77 -2.06
N ASP A 106 2.90 26.84 -2.17
CA ASP A 106 4.27 27.05 -2.63
C ASP A 106 4.83 25.73 -3.21
N ALA A 107 5.09 25.72 -4.51
CA ALA A 107 6.17 24.91 -5.05
C ALA A 107 7.44 25.75 -4.80
N ASP A 108 8.35 25.27 -3.93
CA ASP A 108 9.80 25.57 -3.89
C ASP A 108 10.41 25.50 -2.47
N ALA A 109 10.32 24.34 -1.80
CA ALA A 109 10.98 24.12 -0.50
C ALA A 109 11.82 22.82 -0.48
N TRP A 110 12.74 22.69 -1.43
CA TRP A 110 13.81 21.67 -1.40
C TRP A 110 15.20 22.30 -1.54
N ALA A 111 15.45 23.40 -0.82
CA ALA A 111 16.78 24.00 -0.71
C ALA A 111 17.45 23.56 0.61
N GLU A 112 18.42 22.66 0.45
CA GLU A 112 19.68 22.50 1.20
C GLU A 112 19.72 22.86 2.69
N THR A 113 20.06 21.87 3.52
CA THR A 113 20.75 22.11 4.79
C THR A 113 21.84 21.04 4.97
N GLU A 114 23.05 21.38 4.54
CA GLU A 114 24.29 20.76 5.05
C GLU A 114 24.68 21.49 6.35
N ASP A 115 24.70 20.77 7.48
CA ASP A 115 25.68 21.00 8.55
C ASP A 115 25.80 19.74 9.42
N GLY A 116 27.03 19.31 9.65
CA GLY A 116 27.38 18.05 10.27
C GLY A 116 27.64 18.15 11.77
N SER A 117 27.46 17.04 12.49
CA SER A 117 28.35 16.62 13.58
C SER A 117 27.96 15.24 14.13
N ASP A 118 28.76 14.25 13.74
CA ASP A 118 29.35 13.18 14.55
C ASP A 118 28.68 12.78 15.89
N ARG A 119 28.16 11.55 15.94
CA ARG A 119 28.20 10.63 17.10
C ARG A 119 27.68 9.23 16.75
N GLY A 120 28.60 8.29 16.63
CA GLY A 120 28.58 7.01 17.37
C GLY A 120 27.51 5.96 17.05
N GLU A 121 27.99 4.88 16.43
CA GLU A 121 27.75 3.47 16.82
C GLU A 121 26.49 2.71 16.38
N SER A 122 26.82 1.61 15.67
CA SER A 122 26.21 0.27 15.65
C SER A 122 25.09 -0.04 14.65
N ASP A 123 25.53 -0.64 13.55
CA ASP A 123 24.79 -1.61 12.77
C ASP A 123 24.46 -2.86 13.62
N GLU A 124 23.21 -3.06 14.00
CA GLU A 124 22.73 -4.36 14.50
C GLU A 124 21.24 -4.57 14.22
N TRP A 125 20.87 -4.67 12.94
CA TRP A 125 19.59 -5.27 12.55
C TRP A 125 19.75 -6.80 12.57
N GLY A 126 19.68 -7.35 13.78
CA GLY A 126 19.69 -8.79 14.03
C GLY A 126 18.51 -9.52 13.39
N GLU A 127 18.80 -10.70 12.84
CA GLU A 127 17.83 -11.70 12.43
C GLU A 127 16.97 -12.15 13.61
N HIS A 128 15.79 -11.55 13.81
CA HIS A 128 14.76 -12.17 14.62
C HIS A 128 13.99 -13.19 13.77
N ARG A 129 14.50 -14.42 13.69
CA ARG A 129 13.64 -15.58 13.38
C ARG A 129 12.71 -15.79 14.58
N GLY A 130 11.44 -15.44 14.41
CA GLY A 130 10.40 -15.77 15.36
C GLY A 130 10.23 -17.28 15.44
N GLU A 131 10.62 -17.84 16.58
CA GLU A 131 10.30 -19.19 17.03
C GLU A 131 8.83 -19.21 17.47
N TRP A 132 7.94 -19.65 16.57
CA TRP A 132 6.52 -19.85 16.89
C TRP A 132 6.36 -21.18 17.62
N GLY A 133 5.72 -21.11 18.78
CA GLY A 133 5.81 -22.10 19.84
C GLY A 133 5.35 -23.52 19.51
N ASN A 134 6.10 -24.48 20.05
CA ASN A 134 5.58 -25.80 20.41
C ASN A 134 4.57 -25.61 21.55
N GLN A 135 3.30 -25.80 21.22
CA GLN A 135 2.27 -26.02 22.22
C GLN A 135 2.18 -27.55 22.37
N ASP A 136 2.81 -28.07 23.42
CA ASP A 136 2.71 -29.48 23.77
C ASP A 136 1.30 -29.74 24.30
N ASP A 137 0.49 -30.43 23.49
CA ASP A 137 -0.82 -30.96 23.86
C ASP A 137 -0.63 -32.20 24.74
N ASP A 138 -0.43 -32.01 26.05
CA ASP A 138 -0.44 -33.12 27.01
C ASP A 138 -1.90 -33.52 27.31
N ALA A 139 -2.46 -34.34 26.42
CA ALA A 139 -3.72 -35.01 26.61
C ALA A 139 -3.58 -36.06 27.73
N GLY A 140 -4.20 -35.78 28.87
CA GLY A 140 -4.37 -36.74 29.95
C GLY A 140 -5.25 -37.91 29.54
N ASP A 141 -4.63 -39.08 29.36
CA ASP A 141 -5.28 -40.39 29.50
C ASP A 141 -4.26 -41.42 29.99
N GLN A 142 -4.31 -41.75 31.28
CA GLN A 142 -3.74 -42.99 31.80
C GLN A 142 -4.77 -43.69 32.68
N GLY A 143 -5.78 -44.28 32.04
CA GLY A 143 -6.44 -45.46 32.56
C GLY A 143 -5.64 -46.73 32.23
N SER A 144 -4.93 -47.30 33.21
CA SER A 144 -4.70 -48.76 33.33
C SER A 144 -3.73 -49.08 34.48
N ARG A 145 -4.29 -49.50 35.62
CA ARG A 145 -4.03 -50.80 36.30
C ARG A 145 -4.64 -50.82 37.69
#